data_AF-A0A8H3WFZ0-F1
#
_entry.id   AF-A0A8H3WFZ0-F1
#
_cell.length_a   1.000
_cell.length_b   1.000
_cell.length_c   1.000
_cell.angle_alpha   90.00
_cell.angle_beta   90.00
_cell.angle_gamma   90.00
#
_symmetry.space_group_name_H-M   'P 1'
#
loop_
_entity.id
_entity.type
_entity.pdbx_description
1 polymer ?
#
loop_
_entity_poly.entity_id
_entity_poly.type
_entity_poly.pdbx_seq_one_letter_code
_entity_poly.pdbx_strand_id
1 'polypeptide(L)'
;MHLVSSVAAAAMLLAGFSAAAPLERRAFSAELPTSPEQIRVVEQEARGSLPNSAPPPKLEPSSLTAFQLIQFNEQFEVAFFSSMLENVTQGGPGWETTEKDKLMDALKVVVAQEKLHALDAKGVLDHFKAFSPAPCQYQFPTNSLKEAVALAETFTSVVLGTLQDATQLLAKNGDSGPVRAVTSVIGQEGEQNGFYRSILARAPSSQPFLTTSIAPFAFSALQSFVVKDSCPFKMSSIEIPTFAPLNVMQMANGGEIEAKDQMLSMKVDLREVVTAGRFLGKDPGGLFVTYLNGQNVPLSVPVKNGQWTGSSIEFQADFPFEKNSMWGLTIAALTFEGNFKNADDIAKATLAGPGLIQVNK
;
A
#
# COMPACT_ATOMS: atom_id res chain seq x y z
N MET A 1 -25.41 11.29 -71.56
CA MET A 1 -25.90 12.35 -70.65
C MET A 1 -25.81 11.81 -69.24
N HIS A 2 -25.05 12.50 -68.37
CA HIS A 2 -24.98 12.50 -66.89
C HIS A 2 -25.52 11.26 -66.13
N LEU A 3 -24.82 10.63 -65.19
CA LEU A 3 -24.14 11.22 -64.03
C LEU A 3 -23.06 10.28 -63.43
N VAL A 4 -22.12 10.94 -62.75
CA VAL A 4 -21.02 10.46 -61.91
C VAL A 4 -21.53 9.82 -60.62
N SER A 5 -20.93 8.72 -60.17
CA SER A 5 -20.70 8.46 -58.74
C SER A 5 -19.58 7.45 -58.53
N SER A 6 -18.46 7.97 -58.02
CA SER A 6 -17.35 7.23 -57.43
C SER A 6 -17.83 6.52 -56.16
N VAL A 7 -17.57 5.21 -56.03
CA VAL A 7 -17.67 4.50 -54.75
C VAL A 7 -16.28 4.02 -54.37
N ALA A 8 -15.82 4.57 -53.25
CA ALA A 8 -14.55 4.32 -52.62
C ALA A 8 -14.46 2.88 -52.06
N ALA A 9 -13.23 2.37 -52.05
CA ALA A 9 -12.85 1.09 -51.47
C ALA A 9 -13.09 1.07 -49.96
N ALA A 10 -13.70 -0.02 -49.47
CA ALA A 10 -13.71 -0.40 -48.07
C ALA A 10 -13.00 -1.76 -47.95
N ALA A 11 -11.68 -1.72 -47.71
CA ALA A 11 -10.92 -2.87 -47.24
C ALA A 11 -11.06 -2.95 -45.73
N MET A 12 -11.80 -3.94 -45.22
CA MET A 12 -11.88 -4.24 -43.79
C MET A 12 -10.58 -4.89 -43.33
N LEU A 13 -9.77 -4.14 -42.58
CA LEU A 13 -8.72 -4.67 -41.71
C LEU A 13 -9.36 -5.10 -40.39
N LEU A 14 -9.71 -6.37 -40.25
CA LEU A 14 -9.98 -7.00 -38.95
C LEU A 14 -8.64 -7.36 -38.30
N ALA A 15 -8.10 -6.44 -37.50
CA ALA A 15 -6.95 -6.70 -36.64
C ALA A 15 -7.40 -6.78 -35.18
N GLY A 16 -7.31 -8.01 -34.63
CA GLY A 16 -6.84 -8.29 -33.27
C GLY A 16 -7.64 -7.77 -32.08
N PHE A 17 -8.55 -8.58 -31.56
CA PHE A 17 -8.70 -8.72 -30.11
C PHE A 17 -8.17 -10.09 -29.70
N SER A 18 -6.85 -10.20 -29.53
CA SER A 18 -6.33 -11.23 -28.64
C SER A 18 -6.69 -10.80 -27.22
N ALA A 19 -7.82 -11.29 -26.72
CA ALA A 19 -8.05 -11.36 -25.29
C ALA A 19 -6.95 -12.27 -24.74
N ALA A 20 -5.86 -11.69 -24.23
CA ALA A 20 -4.94 -12.43 -23.40
C ALA A 20 -5.76 -12.98 -22.24
N ALA A 21 -5.86 -14.31 -22.13
CA ALA A 21 -6.40 -14.94 -20.93
C ALA A 21 -5.66 -14.35 -19.72
N PRO A 22 -6.34 -14.04 -18.61
CA PRO A 22 -5.67 -13.54 -17.42
C PRO A 22 -4.57 -14.54 -17.05
N LEU A 23 -3.32 -14.07 -17.02
CA LEU A 23 -2.21 -14.84 -16.47
C LEU A 23 -2.63 -15.26 -15.06
N GLU A 24 -2.79 -16.56 -14.84
CA GLU A 24 -3.10 -17.10 -13.53
C GLU A 24 -1.89 -16.83 -12.63
N ARG A 25 -1.99 -15.77 -11.81
CA ARG A 25 -0.91 -15.35 -10.92
C ARG A 25 -0.83 -16.30 -9.74
N ARG A 26 0.37 -16.81 -9.46
CA ARG A 26 0.62 -17.66 -8.30
C ARG A 26 0.34 -16.88 -7.01
N ALA A 27 -0.29 -17.57 -6.06
CA ALA A 27 -0.52 -17.04 -4.72
C ALA A 27 0.63 -17.42 -3.77
N PHE A 28 0.91 -16.55 -2.81
CA PHE A 28 1.97 -16.70 -1.80
C PHE A 28 1.38 -16.50 -0.40
N SER A 29 1.95 -17.16 0.61
CA SER A 29 1.56 -16.99 2.02
C SER A 29 2.82 -16.77 2.85
N ALA A 30 2.68 -16.10 3.99
CA ALA A 30 3.78 -15.99 4.94
C ALA A 30 4.10 -17.35 5.56
N GLU A 31 5.39 -17.70 5.60
CA GLU A 31 5.90 -18.87 6.31
C GLU A 31 6.72 -18.42 7.52
N LEU A 32 6.09 -18.40 8.69
CA LEU A 32 6.72 -17.99 9.94
C LEU A 32 7.35 -19.21 10.65
N PRO A 33 8.52 -19.05 11.30
CA PRO A 33 9.09 -20.14 12.09
C PRO A 33 8.22 -20.42 13.32
N THR A 34 8.14 -21.69 13.72
CA THR A 34 7.22 -22.18 14.77
C THR A 34 7.93 -22.82 15.96
N SER A 35 9.22 -23.18 15.81
CA SER A 35 10.04 -23.71 16.90
C SER A 35 11.17 -22.75 17.28
N PRO A 36 11.69 -22.81 18.52
CA PRO A 36 12.86 -22.03 18.93
C PRO A 36 14.08 -22.22 18.02
N GLU A 37 14.30 -23.43 17.51
CA GLU A 37 15.40 -23.73 16.59
C GLU A 37 15.20 -23.04 15.23
N GLN A 38 13.96 -23.04 14.71
CA GLN A 38 13.63 -22.34 13.47
C GLN A 38 13.78 -20.83 13.64
N ILE A 39 13.33 -20.28 14.78
CA ILE A 39 13.48 -18.86 15.11
C ILE A 39 14.97 -18.50 15.15
N ARG A 40 15.80 -19.30 15.82
CA ARG A 40 17.25 -19.05 15.89
C ARG A 40 17.93 -19.04 14.52
N VAL A 41 17.48 -19.86 13.57
CA VAL A 41 17.97 -19.82 12.18
C VAL A 41 17.58 -18.49 11.53
N VAL A 42 16.31 -18.08 11.65
CA VAL A 42 15.83 -16.80 11.12
C VAL A 42 16.59 -15.61 11.75
N GLU A 43 16.88 -15.64 13.05
CA GLU A 43 17.69 -14.59 13.71
C GLU A 43 19.11 -14.49 13.13
N GLN A 44 19.73 -15.63 12.81
CA GLN A 44 21.04 -15.63 12.16
C GLN A 44 20.97 -15.04 10.74
N GLU A 45 19.94 -15.39 9.97
CA GLU A 45 19.71 -14.87 8.62
C GLU A 45 19.36 -13.36 8.62
N ALA A 46 18.56 -12.92 9.60
CA ALA A 46 18.15 -11.53 9.81
C ALA A 46 19.28 -10.65 10.37
N ARG A 47 20.37 -11.27 10.83
CA ARG A 47 21.52 -10.61 11.48
C ARG A 47 21.14 -9.89 12.78
N GLY A 48 20.16 -10.41 13.50
CA GLY A 48 19.62 -9.84 14.74
C GLY A 48 18.65 -10.78 15.43
N SER A 49 18.34 -10.52 16.70
CA SER A 49 17.40 -11.32 17.48
C SER A 49 16.07 -10.60 17.68
N LEU A 50 15.05 -11.34 18.13
CA LEU A 50 13.86 -10.70 18.71
C LEU A 50 14.25 -9.86 19.94
N PRO A 51 13.52 -8.77 20.24
CA PRO A 51 13.68 -8.04 21.49
C PRO A 51 13.46 -8.94 22.70
N ASN A 52 14.31 -8.82 23.71
CA ASN A 52 14.23 -9.61 24.96
C ASN A 52 13.72 -8.79 26.15
N SER A 53 13.15 -7.61 25.91
CA SER A 53 12.55 -6.77 26.94
C SER A 53 11.31 -7.44 27.53
N ALA A 54 11.06 -7.22 28.82
CA ALA A 54 9.81 -7.66 29.43
C ALA A 54 8.60 -7.02 28.71
N PRO A 55 7.53 -7.77 28.46
CA PRO A 55 6.30 -7.20 27.91
C PRO A 55 5.74 -6.09 28.81
N PRO A 56 5.08 -5.07 28.24
CA PRO A 56 4.42 -4.04 29.04
C PRO A 56 3.31 -4.66 29.90
N PRO A 57 3.00 -4.09 31.08
CA PRO A 57 2.00 -4.66 31.99
C PRO A 57 0.56 -4.50 31.50
N LYS A 58 0.31 -3.57 30.57
CA LYS A 58 -0.98 -3.29 29.96
C LYS A 58 -0.80 -2.68 28.58
N LEU A 59 -1.82 -2.81 27.74
CA LEU A 59 -2.02 -2.06 26.52
C LEU A 59 -3.52 -1.74 26.39
N GLU A 60 -3.85 -0.56 25.86
CA GLU A 60 -5.23 -0.23 25.52
C GLU A 60 -5.73 -1.08 24.34
N PRO A 61 -7.04 -1.39 24.26
CA PRO A 61 -7.59 -2.20 23.17
C PRO A 61 -7.27 -1.66 21.77
N SER A 62 -7.29 -0.33 21.59
CA SER A 62 -6.93 0.27 20.29
C SER A 62 -5.45 0.08 19.92
N SER A 63 -4.55 -0.01 20.90
CA SER A 63 -3.15 -0.37 20.68
C SER A 63 -3.03 -1.82 20.19
N LEU A 64 -3.86 -2.73 20.73
CA LEU A 64 -3.91 -4.12 20.24
C LEU A 64 -4.43 -4.20 18.80
N THR A 65 -5.41 -3.38 18.42
CA THR A 65 -5.87 -3.25 17.03
C THR A 65 -4.76 -2.76 16.10
N ALA A 66 -3.90 -1.83 16.55
CA ALA A 66 -2.72 -1.44 15.77
C ALA A 66 -1.75 -2.61 15.58
N PHE A 67 -1.50 -3.41 16.62
CA PHE A 67 -0.67 -4.62 16.49
C PHE A 67 -1.29 -5.69 15.58
N GLN A 68 -2.62 -5.79 15.50
CA GLN A 68 -3.29 -6.66 14.52
C GLN A 68 -3.00 -6.21 13.08
N LEU A 69 -3.02 -4.90 12.81
CA LEU A 69 -2.65 -4.37 11.51
C LEU A 69 -1.17 -4.60 11.21
N ILE A 70 -0.28 -4.33 12.17
CA ILE A 70 1.16 -4.61 12.03
C ILE A 70 1.34 -6.09 11.71
N GLN A 71 0.76 -7.00 12.49
CA GLN A 71 0.86 -8.44 12.23
C GLN A 71 0.41 -8.85 10.82
N PHE A 72 -0.70 -8.27 10.35
CA PHE A 72 -1.23 -8.51 9.02
C PHE A 72 -0.30 -7.95 7.92
N ASN A 73 0.29 -6.78 8.16
CA ASN A 73 1.29 -6.15 7.30
C ASN A 73 2.57 -6.99 7.20
N GLU A 74 3.18 -7.36 8.33
CA GLU A 74 4.43 -8.11 8.34
C GLU A 74 4.27 -9.47 7.63
N GLN A 75 3.12 -10.13 7.78
CA GLN A 75 2.82 -11.36 7.02
C GLN A 75 2.71 -11.11 5.52
N PHE A 76 2.09 -10.00 5.11
CA PHE A 76 2.06 -9.59 3.71
C PHE A 76 3.49 -9.36 3.18
N GLU A 77 4.36 -8.69 3.93
CA GLU A 77 5.73 -8.40 3.53
C GLU A 77 6.59 -9.67 3.44
N VAL A 78 6.47 -10.60 4.41
CA VAL A 78 7.09 -11.92 4.32
C VAL A 78 6.68 -12.63 3.03
N ALA A 79 5.38 -12.64 2.70
CA ALA A 79 4.89 -13.27 1.48
C ALA A 79 5.39 -12.58 0.22
N PHE A 80 5.38 -11.24 0.20
CA PHE A 80 5.84 -10.44 -0.92
C PHE A 80 7.32 -10.63 -1.20
N PHE A 81 8.18 -10.42 -0.21
CA PHE A 81 9.63 -10.55 -0.40
C PHE A 81 10.07 -11.99 -0.64
N SER A 82 9.35 -12.99 -0.09
CA SER A 82 9.57 -14.39 -0.45
C SER A 82 9.25 -14.65 -1.93
N SER A 83 8.15 -14.09 -2.45
CA SER A 83 7.81 -14.19 -3.88
C SER A 83 8.86 -13.52 -4.77
N MET A 84 9.36 -12.35 -4.35
CA MET A 84 10.38 -11.61 -5.07
C MET A 84 11.71 -12.37 -5.08
N LEU A 85 12.12 -12.93 -3.94
CA LEU A 85 13.31 -13.78 -3.83
C LEU A 85 13.19 -15.01 -4.73
N GLU A 86 12.04 -15.67 -4.74
CA GLU A 86 11.79 -16.83 -5.60
C GLU A 86 11.92 -16.47 -7.09
N ASN A 87 11.26 -15.39 -7.52
CA ASN A 87 11.30 -14.94 -8.91
C ASN A 87 12.71 -14.51 -9.35
N VAL A 88 13.46 -13.78 -8.52
CA VAL A 88 14.87 -13.43 -8.80
C VAL A 88 15.74 -14.69 -8.88
N THR A 89 15.50 -15.66 -8.00
CA THR A 89 16.24 -16.93 -7.96
C THR A 89 16.00 -17.74 -9.22
N GLN A 90 14.75 -17.90 -9.65
CA GLN A 90 14.38 -18.63 -10.87
C GLN A 90 14.79 -17.86 -12.13
N GLY A 91 14.74 -16.52 -12.10
CA GLY A 91 14.98 -15.66 -13.25
C GLY A 91 13.86 -15.76 -14.28
N GLY A 92 14.19 -15.51 -15.55
CA GLY A 92 13.23 -15.47 -16.66
C GLY A 92 12.88 -14.04 -17.08
N PRO A 93 12.12 -13.89 -18.19
CA PRO A 93 11.85 -12.58 -18.80
C PRO A 93 11.32 -11.55 -17.80
N GLY A 94 12.04 -10.44 -17.67
CA GLY A 94 11.71 -9.33 -16.78
C GLY A 94 12.35 -9.41 -15.39
N TRP A 95 12.91 -10.55 -15.00
CA TRP A 95 13.55 -10.78 -13.69
C TRP A 95 15.08 -10.87 -13.77
N GLU A 96 15.65 -10.68 -14.95
CA GLU A 96 17.09 -10.69 -15.15
C GLU A 96 17.76 -9.43 -14.56
N THR A 97 18.93 -9.64 -13.95
CA THR A 97 19.77 -8.55 -13.43
C THR A 97 21.24 -8.98 -13.42
N THR A 98 22.15 -8.02 -13.61
CA THR A 98 23.59 -8.25 -13.51
C THR A 98 24.07 -8.39 -12.06
N GLU A 99 23.24 -8.04 -11.08
CA GLU A 99 23.57 -8.09 -9.65
C GLU A 99 22.79 -9.18 -8.89
N LYS A 100 22.46 -10.28 -9.57
CA LYS A 100 21.58 -11.34 -9.06
C LYS A 100 21.97 -11.82 -7.66
N ASP A 101 23.23 -12.19 -7.44
CA ASP A 101 23.68 -12.75 -6.16
C ASP A 101 23.56 -11.73 -5.01
N LYS A 102 23.95 -10.48 -5.26
CA LYS A 102 23.81 -9.40 -4.26
C LYS A 102 22.35 -9.15 -3.90
N LEU A 103 21.48 -9.14 -4.91
CA LEU A 103 20.05 -8.94 -4.70
C LEU A 103 19.43 -10.12 -3.94
N MET A 104 19.80 -11.35 -4.28
CA MET A 104 19.34 -12.55 -3.56
C MET A 104 19.80 -12.53 -2.10
N ASP A 105 21.04 -12.13 -1.82
CA ASP A 105 21.54 -12.06 -0.45
C ASP A 105 20.85 -10.95 0.35
N ALA A 106 20.58 -9.79 -0.25
CA ALA A 106 19.79 -8.75 0.38
C ALA A 106 18.35 -9.21 0.67
N LEU A 107 17.68 -9.84 -0.31
CA LEU A 107 16.30 -10.31 -0.16
C LEU A 107 16.16 -11.43 0.89
N LYS A 108 17.15 -12.32 1.03
CA LYS A 108 17.16 -13.33 2.11
C LYS A 108 17.18 -12.67 3.49
N VAL A 109 18.00 -11.63 3.66
CA VAL A 109 18.08 -10.86 4.91
C VAL A 109 16.74 -10.16 5.18
N VAL A 110 16.17 -9.49 4.17
CA VAL A 110 14.85 -8.83 4.27
C VAL A 110 13.77 -9.83 4.70
N VAL A 111 13.63 -10.96 4.00
CA VAL A 111 12.63 -11.99 4.34
C VAL A 111 12.80 -12.47 5.79
N ALA A 112 14.03 -12.64 6.25
CA ALA A 112 14.29 -13.03 7.63
C ALA A 112 13.93 -11.92 8.63
N GLN A 113 14.21 -10.66 8.31
CA GLN A 113 13.83 -9.50 9.13
C GLN A 113 12.31 -9.35 9.26
N GLU A 114 11.56 -9.45 8.16
CA GLU A 114 10.09 -9.39 8.22
C GLU A 114 9.47 -10.56 8.99
N LYS A 115 10.11 -11.74 8.95
CA LYS A 115 9.69 -12.85 9.81
C LYS A 115 9.86 -12.50 11.29
N LEU A 116 10.93 -11.81 11.67
CA LEU A 116 11.12 -11.36 13.05
C LEU A 116 10.13 -10.26 13.44
N HIS A 117 9.85 -9.29 12.57
CA HIS A 117 8.81 -8.29 12.81
C HIS A 117 7.44 -8.93 13.01
N ALA A 118 7.08 -9.89 12.14
CA ALA A 118 5.85 -10.66 12.25
C ALA A 118 5.78 -11.50 13.54
N LEU A 119 6.90 -11.96 14.08
CA LEU A 119 6.93 -12.68 15.36
C LEU A 119 6.84 -11.73 16.56
N ASP A 120 7.44 -10.54 16.48
CA ASP A 120 7.38 -9.52 17.53
C ASP A 120 5.94 -9.04 17.73
N ALA A 121 5.27 -8.62 16.64
CA ALA A 121 3.86 -8.22 16.69
C ALA A 121 2.96 -9.36 17.19
N LYS A 122 3.21 -10.60 16.76
CA LYS A 122 2.48 -11.79 17.21
C LYS A 122 2.71 -12.02 18.69
N GLY A 123 3.94 -11.89 19.17
CA GLY A 123 4.30 -12.04 20.57
C GLY A 123 3.56 -11.06 21.48
N VAL A 124 3.40 -9.80 21.03
CA VAL A 124 2.58 -8.80 21.74
C VAL A 124 1.12 -9.26 21.83
N LEU A 125 0.52 -9.67 20.71
CA LEU A 125 -0.87 -10.11 20.68
C LEU A 125 -1.10 -11.38 21.53
N ASP A 126 -0.20 -12.35 21.43
CA ASP A 126 -0.24 -13.60 22.21
C ASP A 126 -0.11 -13.32 23.72
N HIS A 127 0.79 -12.41 24.12
CA HIS A 127 0.97 -12.02 25.52
C HIS A 127 -0.33 -11.48 26.13
N PHE A 128 -1.03 -10.61 25.39
CA PHE A 128 -2.31 -10.03 25.82
C PHE A 128 -3.51 -10.92 25.51
N LYS A 129 -3.31 -12.12 24.94
CA LYS A 129 -4.37 -13.04 24.49
C LYS A 129 -5.36 -12.36 23.54
N ALA A 130 -4.87 -11.41 22.76
CA ALA A 130 -5.62 -10.70 21.74
C ALA A 130 -5.73 -11.56 20.49
N PHE A 131 -6.70 -11.25 19.63
CA PHE A 131 -6.77 -11.83 18.30
C PHE A 131 -5.48 -11.49 17.52
N SER A 132 -4.84 -12.51 16.94
CA SER A 132 -3.68 -12.39 16.07
C SER A 132 -4.04 -12.92 14.68
N PRO A 133 -4.03 -12.09 13.62
CA PRO A 133 -4.36 -12.58 12.29
C PRO A 133 -3.31 -13.59 11.83
N ALA A 134 -3.79 -14.73 11.33
CA ALA A 134 -2.93 -15.73 10.70
C ALA A 134 -2.74 -15.40 9.21
N PRO A 135 -1.67 -15.90 8.55
CA PRO A 135 -1.38 -15.55 7.16
C PRO A 135 -2.54 -15.84 6.20
N CYS A 136 -2.81 -14.88 5.31
CA CYS A 136 -3.68 -15.09 4.14
C CYS A 136 -2.85 -15.57 2.94
N GLN A 137 -3.51 -15.83 1.81
CA GLN A 137 -2.82 -15.90 0.53
C GLN A 137 -2.88 -14.54 -0.19
N TYR A 138 -1.78 -14.19 -0.85
CA TYR A 138 -1.60 -12.93 -1.54
C TYR A 138 -1.22 -13.15 -3.01
N GLN A 139 -1.67 -12.27 -3.88
CA GLN A 139 -1.26 -12.20 -5.28
C GLN A 139 -0.71 -10.81 -5.57
N PHE A 140 0.48 -10.76 -6.18
CA PHE A 140 1.18 -9.52 -6.43
C PHE A 140 1.12 -9.15 -7.91
N PRO A 141 0.85 -7.88 -8.26
CA PRO A 141 0.62 -7.49 -9.63
C PRO A 141 1.89 -7.17 -10.42
N THR A 142 2.95 -7.96 -10.25
CA THR A 142 4.29 -7.68 -10.79
C THR A 142 4.73 -8.78 -11.75
N ASN A 143 5.27 -8.39 -12.91
CA ASN A 143 5.77 -9.30 -13.94
C ASN A 143 7.27 -9.09 -14.22
N SER A 144 7.91 -8.13 -13.56
CA SER A 144 9.32 -7.84 -13.70
C SER A 144 9.95 -7.41 -12.37
N LEU A 145 11.27 -7.51 -12.28
CA LEU A 145 12.05 -7.03 -11.14
C LEU A 145 11.80 -5.54 -10.90
N LYS A 146 11.75 -4.73 -11.95
CA LYS A 146 11.50 -3.28 -11.82
C LYS A 146 10.13 -2.98 -11.21
N GLU A 147 9.09 -3.67 -11.67
CA GLU A 147 7.74 -3.55 -11.11
C GLU A 147 7.69 -4.02 -9.66
N ALA A 148 8.36 -5.13 -9.33
CA ALA A 148 8.44 -5.63 -7.96
C ALA A 148 9.16 -4.65 -7.03
N VAL A 149 10.30 -4.09 -7.42
CA VAL A 149 11.00 -3.09 -6.61
C VAL A 149 10.18 -1.80 -6.47
N ALA A 150 9.47 -1.37 -7.53
CA ALA A 150 8.60 -0.20 -7.46
C ALA A 150 7.40 -0.42 -6.52
N LEU A 151 6.83 -1.64 -6.52
CA LEU A 151 5.78 -2.02 -5.59
C LEU A 151 6.32 -2.07 -4.15
N ALA A 152 7.49 -2.69 -3.93
CA ALA A 152 8.21 -2.71 -2.66
C ALA A 152 8.37 -1.31 -2.08
N GLU A 153 8.94 -0.40 -2.85
CA GLU A 153 9.13 0.99 -2.45
C GLU A 153 7.81 1.70 -2.10
N THR A 154 6.74 1.41 -2.84
CA THR A 154 5.43 2.04 -2.62
C THR A 154 4.76 1.56 -1.35
N PHE A 155 4.62 0.24 -1.14
CA PHE A 155 3.96 -0.24 0.06
C PHE A 155 4.83 0.01 1.30
N THR A 156 6.15 -0.15 1.24
CA THR A 156 7.01 0.16 2.39
C THR A 156 6.88 1.64 2.76
N SER A 157 6.71 2.56 1.80
CA SER A 157 6.42 3.97 2.12
C SER A 157 5.10 4.16 2.86
N VAL A 158 4.07 3.35 2.55
CA VAL A 158 2.78 3.34 3.26
C VAL A 158 2.95 2.76 4.67
N VAL A 159 3.69 1.66 4.80
CA VAL A 159 3.97 1.00 6.10
C VAL A 159 4.74 1.93 7.02
N LEU A 160 5.80 2.58 6.54
CA LEU A 160 6.54 3.58 7.30
C LEU A 160 5.64 4.68 7.86
N GLY A 161 4.67 5.17 7.06
CA GLY A 161 3.66 6.13 7.51
C GLY A 161 2.68 5.54 8.54
N THR A 162 2.36 4.25 8.43
CA THR A 162 1.42 3.54 9.30
C THR A 162 2.01 3.20 10.66
N LEU A 163 3.31 2.86 10.70
CA LEU A 163 4.03 2.67 11.95
C LEU A 163 4.23 3.98 12.71
N GLN A 164 4.33 5.12 12.01
CA GLN A 164 4.28 6.44 12.64
C GLN A 164 2.91 6.68 13.32
N ASP A 165 1.81 6.37 12.63
CA ASP A 165 0.44 6.46 13.16
C ASP A 165 0.26 5.52 14.38
N ALA A 166 0.74 4.28 14.29
CA ALA A 166 0.74 3.34 15.42
C ALA A 166 1.54 3.89 16.61
N THR A 167 2.71 4.48 16.38
CA THR A 167 3.54 5.10 17.43
C THR A 167 2.83 6.28 18.09
N GLN A 168 2.16 7.12 17.30
CA GLN A 168 1.37 8.24 17.79
C GLN A 168 0.17 7.76 18.63
N LEU A 169 -0.50 6.68 18.23
CA LEU A 169 -1.57 6.05 18.98
C LEU A 169 -1.08 5.48 20.31
N LEU A 170 0.03 4.72 20.31
CA LEU A 170 0.64 4.19 21.51
C LEU A 170 0.98 5.31 22.51
N ALA A 171 1.59 6.39 22.02
CA ALA A 171 1.91 7.56 22.85
C ALA A 171 0.65 8.20 23.46
N LYS A 172 -0.42 8.35 22.66
CA LYS A 172 -1.71 8.90 23.12
C LYS A 172 -2.38 8.04 24.18
N ASN A 173 -2.27 6.72 24.07
CA ASN A 173 -2.80 5.75 25.02
C ASN A 173 -1.94 5.63 26.30
N GLY A 174 -0.74 6.22 26.32
CA GLY A 174 0.22 6.03 27.41
C GLY A 174 0.91 4.67 27.38
N ASP A 175 0.83 3.96 26.25
CA ASP A 175 1.39 2.64 26.01
C ASP A 175 2.84 2.74 25.53
N SER A 176 3.71 3.30 26.36
CA SER A 176 5.09 3.62 25.98
C SER A 176 6.01 2.40 25.79
N GLY A 177 5.62 1.23 26.32
CA GLY A 177 6.46 0.02 26.28
C GLY A 177 6.89 -0.39 24.86
N PRO A 178 5.95 -0.59 23.93
CA PRO A 178 6.28 -1.00 22.56
C PRO A 178 6.82 0.12 21.66
N VAL A 179 6.76 1.40 22.07
CA VAL A 179 7.12 2.54 21.22
C VAL A 179 8.53 2.42 20.65
N ARG A 180 9.52 1.99 21.46
CA ARG A 180 10.90 1.81 20.97
C ARG A 180 11.03 0.67 19.97
N ALA A 181 10.32 -0.44 20.18
CA ALA A 181 10.34 -1.58 19.27
C ALA A 181 9.76 -1.17 17.92
N VAL A 182 8.55 -0.58 17.91
CA VAL A 182 7.90 -0.08 16.68
C VAL A 182 8.76 0.97 15.97
N THR A 183 9.36 1.91 16.71
CA THR A 183 10.24 2.92 16.11
C THR A 183 11.52 2.31 15.52
N SER A 184 12.03 1.22 16.09
CA SER A 184 13.19 0.52 15.53
C SER A 184 12.87 -0.17 14.20
N VAL A 185 11.66 -0.71 14.07
CA VAL A 185 11.13 -1.26 12.82
C VAL A 185 11.03 -0.18 11.74
N ILE A 186 10.52 1.02 12.08
CA ILE A 186 10.52 2.18 11.16
C ILE A 186 11.94 2.49 10.63
N GLY A 187 12.93 2.48 11.51
CA GLY A 187 14.33 2.71 11.13
C GLY A 187 14.84 1.65 10.16
N GLN A 188 14.59 0.37 10.47
CA GLN A 188 15.01 -0.76 9.66
C GLN A 188 14.32 -0.76 8.29
N GLU A 189 13.00 -0.61 8.23
CA GLU A 189 12.26 -0.55 6.98
C GLU A 189 12.65 0.67 6.14
N GLY A 190 13.07 1.76 6.78
CA GLY A 190 13.63 2.93 6.12
C GLY A 190 14.92 2.60 5.35
N GLU A 191 15.78 1.74 5.90
CA GLU A 191 16.98 1.24 5.21
C GLU A 191 16.60 0.42 3.98
N GLN A 192 15.59 -0.45 4.11
CA GLN A 192 15.07 -1.24 3.00
C GLN A 192 14.48 -0.36 1.89
N ASN A 193 13.64 0.62 2.27
CA ASN A 193 13.04 1.54 1.31
C ASN A 193 14.12 2.32 0.55
N GLY A 194 15.16 2.79 1.25
CA GLY A 194 16.31 3.44 0.63
C GLY A 194 17.07 2.54 -0.35
N PHE A 195 17.19 1.25 -0.04
CA PHE A 195 17.74 0.25 -0.96
C PHE A 195 16.87 0.07 -2.21
N TYR A 196 15.55 -0.07 -2.08
CA TYR A 196 14.63 -0.18 -3.22
C TYR A 196 14.68 1.06 -4.12
N ARG A 197 14.71 2.25 -3.51
CA ARG A 197 14.86 3.53 -4.21
C ARG A 197 16.17 3.61 -4.98
N SER A 198 17.26 3.11 -4.41
CA SER A 198 18.58 3.06 -5.07
C SER A 198 18.57 2.17 -6.31
N ILE A 199 17.93 0.99 -6.24
CA ILE A 199 17.76 0.10 -7.40
C ILE A 199 16.98 0.80 -8.52
N LEU A 200 15.99 1.62 -8.17
CA LEU A 200 15.20 2.39 -9.12
C LEU A 200 15.89 3.67 -9.60
N ALA A 201 17.17 3.86 -9.26
CA ALA A 201 17.97 5.06 -9.56
C ALA A 201 17.33 6.37 -9.02
N ARG A 202 16.69 6.28 -7.85
CA ARG A 202 16.12 7.43 -7.12
C ARG A 202 17.02 7.80 -5.94
N ALA A 203 16.81 8.99 -5.38
CA ALA A 203 17.43 9.36 -4.11
C ALA A 203 17.00 8.34 -3.02
N PRO A 204 17.93 7.77 -2.22
CA PRO A 204 17.59 6.78 -1.19
C PRO A 204 16.59 7.32 -0.17
N SER A 205 16.75 8.57 0.26
CA SER A 205 15.73 9.27 1.04
C SER A 205 14.74 9.97 0.11
N SER A 206 13.44 9.73 0.29
CA SER A 206 12.39 10.34 -0.52
C SER A 206 12.07 11.78 -0.09
N GLN A 207 11.96 12.01 1.22
CA GLN A 207 11.60 13.28 1.83
C GLN A 207 12.28 13.42 3.21
N PRO A 208 12.48 14.65 3.72
CA PRO A 208 12.97 14.86 5.08
C PRO A 208 11.97 14.44 6.16
N PHE A 209 10.67 14.52 5.84
CA PHE A 209 9.57 14.06 6.68
C PHE A 209 8.69 13.18 5.81
N LEU A 210 8.69 11.88 6.07
CA LEU A 210 7.93 10.91 5.28
C LEU A 210 6.42 11.11 5.45
N THR A 211 5.65 10.69 4.45
CA THR A 211 4.20 10.78 4.46
C THR A 211 3.58 9.93 5.57
N THR A 212 2.74 10.55 6.39
CA THR A 212 1.91 9.80 7.34
C THR A 212 0.83 9.01 6.60
N SER A 213 0.56 7.79 7.06
CA SER A 213 -0.50 6.92 6.55
C SER A 213 -1.34 6.45 7.72
N ILE A 214 -2.64 6.75 7.70
CA ILE A 214 -3.54 6.29 8.75
C ILE A 214 -3.88 4.80 8.59
N ALA A 215 -4.09 4.10 9.71
CA ALA A 215 -4.38 2.66 9.72
C ALA A 215 -5.47 2.21 8.71
N PRO A 216 -6.62 2.91 8.53
CA PRO A 216 -7.61 2.57 7.52
C PRO A 216 -7.11 2.56 6.07
N PHE A 217 -6.18 3.46 5.73
CA PHE A 217 -5.62 3.53 4.38
C PHE A 217 -4.69 2.36 4.12
N ALA A 218 -3.75 2.08 5.02
CA ALA A 218 -2.87 0.93 4.91
C ALA A 218 -3.65 -0.38 4.86
N PHE A 219 -4.63 -0.55 5.75
CA PHE A 219 -5.44 -1.76 5.78
C PHE A 219 -6.25 -1.96 4.49
N SER A 220 -6.78 -0.89 3.91
CA SER A 220 -7.48 -0.94 2.61
C SER A 220 -6.53 -1.25 1.46
N ALA A 221 -5.31 -0.69 1.45
CA ALA A 221 -4.30 -0.96 0.43
C ALA A 221 -3.86 -2.43 0.44
N LEU A 222 -3.52 -2.97 1.62
CA LEU A 222 -3.05 -4.34 1.77
C LEU A 222 -4.10 -5.37 1.34
N GLN A 223 -5.38 -5.10 1.57
CA GLN A 223 -6.47 -5.97 1.15
C GLN A 223 -6.58 -6.14 -0.36
N SER A 224 -6.08 -5.19 -1.16
CA SER A 224 -6.09 -5.31 -2.62
C SER A 224 -5.23 -6.47 -3.15
N PHE A 225 -4.32 -7.00 -2.33
CA PHE A 225 -3.46 -8.12 -2.67
C PHE A 225 -3.97 -9.46 -2.13
N VAL A 226 -4.96 -9.46 -1.25
CA VAL A 226 -5.48 -10.68 -0.63
C VAL A 226 -6.28 -11.47 -1.66
N VAL A 227 -5.94 -12.75 -1.83
CA VAL A 227 -6.76 -13.67 -2.62
C VAL A 227 -8.09 -13.85 -1.90
N LYS A 228 -9.19 -13.63 -2.64
CA LYS A 228 -10.55 -13.73 -2.09
C LYS A 228 -10.75 -15.04 -1.34
N ASP A 229 -11.33 -14.95 -0.14
CA ASP A 229 -11.66 -16.06 0.75
C ASP A 229 -10.44 -16.92 1.21
N SER A 230 -9.21 -16.42 1.07
CA SER A 230 -8.00 -17.15 1.46
C SER A 230 -7.58 -16.98 2.93
N CYS A 231 -8.04 -15.93 3.60
CA CYS A 231 -7.73 -15.69 5.00
C CYS A 231 -8.45 -16.72 5.90
N PRO A 232 -7.78 -17.35 6.88
CA PRO A 232 -8.40 -18.30 7.80
C PRO A 232 -9.27 -17.63 8.89
N PHE A 233 -9.52 -16.34 8.76
CA PHE A 233 -10.28 -15.52 9.69
C PHE A 233 -11.19 -14.54 8.92
N LYS A 234 -12.20 -13.99 9.60
CA LYS A 234 -13.03 -12.93 9.01
C LYS A 234 -12.25 -11.62 9.03
N MET A 235 -12.15 -10.93 7.90
CA MET A 235 -11.41 -9.66 7.83
C MET A 235 -11.95 -8.62 8.83
N SER A 236 -13.25 -8.67 9.16
CA SER A 236 -13.88 -7.84 10.18
C SER A 236 -13.41 -8.11 11.63
N SER A 237 -12.59 -9.13 11.88
CA SER A 237 -11.96 -9.37 13.18
C SER A 237 -10.83 -8.38 13.47
N ILE A 238 -10.31 -7.69 12.44
CA ILE A 238 -9.44 -6.53 12.60
C ILE A 238 -10.34 -5.31 12.55
N GLU A 239 -10.55 -4.65 13.69
CA GLU A 239 -11.53 -3.56 13.86
C GLU A 239 -11.04 -2.23 13.27
N ILE A 240 -10.67 -2.24 12.00
CA ILE A 240 -10.21 -1.08 11.24
C ILE A 240 -11.13 -0.92 10.03
N PRO A 241 -11.72 0.28 9.80
CA PRO A 241 -12.57 0.51 8.65
C PRO A 241 -11.77 0.37 7.35
N THR A 242 -12.43 -0.14 6.32
CA THR A 242 -11.89 -0.28 4.97
C THR A 242 -12.60 0.66 4.02
N PHE A 243 -11.91 1.05 2.96
CA PHE A 243 -12.42 1.95 1.94
C PHE A 243 -12.32 1.30 0.56
N ALA A 244 -13.20 1.74 -0.34
CA ALA A 244 -13.10 1.36 -1.75
C ALA A 244 -11.80 1.91 -2.35
N PRO A 245 -11.12 1.15 -3.23
CA PRO A 245 -9.86 1.59 -3.82
C PRO A 245 -10.07 2.80 -4.74
N LEU A 246 -9.28 3.84 -4.51
CA LEU A 246 -9.26 5.03 -5.37
C LEU A 246 -8.19 4.86 -6.45
N ASN A 247 -8.59 4.59 -7.67
CA ASN A 247 -7.66 4.36 -8.77
C ASN A 247 -7.21 5.70 -9.36
N VAL A 248 -5.91 5.97 -9.33
CA VAL A 248 -5.30 7.12 -10.03
C VAL A 248 -4.90 6.66 -11.43
N MET A 249 -5.60 7.13 -12.46
CA MET A 249 -5.50 6.58 -13.82
C MET A 249 -4.12 6.73 -14.42
N GLN A 250 -3.41 7.81 -14.10
CA GLN A 250 -2.02 8.04 -14.50
C GLN A 250 -1.06 6.95 -14.00
N MET A 251 -1.42 6.25 -12.91
CA MET A 251 -0.59 5.21 -12.29
C MET A 251 -0.92 3.80 -12.80
N ALA A 252 -1.93 3.65 -13.67
CA ALA A 252 -2.49 2.35 -14.05
C ALA A 252 -1.49 1.36 -14.70
N ASN A 253 -0.36 1.85 -15.21
CA ASN A 253 0.69 1.04 -15.85
C ASN A 253 1.95 0.92 -14.97
N GLY A 254 1.82 0.90 -13.64
CA GLY A 254 2.96 0.83 -12.72
C GLY A 254 3.85 2.08 -12.80
N GLY A 255 3.26 3.20 -13.20
CA GLY A 255 3.94 4.47 -13.44
C GLY A 255 4.15 5.29 -12.18
N GLU A 256 4.75 6.45 -12.37
CA GLU A 256 4.81 7.56 -11.42
C GLU A 256 4.18 8.76 -12.11
N ILE A 257 3.74 9.76 -11.35
CA ILE A 257 3.38 11.04 -11.96
C ILE A 257 4.58 11.99 -11.98
N GLU A 258 4.60 12.92 -12.94
CA GLU A 258 5.66 13.92 -13.07
C GLU A 258 5.63 14.93 -11.91
N ALA A 259 6.80 15.44 -11.53
CA ALA A 259 6.99 16.49 -10.53
C ALA A 259 6.53 17.87 -11.00
N LYS A 260 5.23 18.03 -11.25
CA LYS A 260 4.62 19.27 -11.70
C LYS A 260 3.16 19.39 -11.30
N ASP A 261 2.68 20.63 -11.28
CA ASP A 261 1.25 20.92 -11.19
C ASP A 261 0.52 20.30 -12.38
N GLN A 262 -0.48 19.46 -12.09
CA GLN A 262 -1.22 18.75 -13.14
C GLN A 262 -2.61 18.35 -12.67
N MET A 263 -3.47 17.97 -13.61
CA MET A 263 -4.78 17.40 -13.33
C MET A 263 -4.68 15.87 -13.30
N LEU A 264 -5.05 15.26 -12.17
CA LEU A 264 -5.13 13.82 -12.03
C LEU A 264 -6.54 13.34 -12.35
N SER A 265 -6.63 12.20 -13.05
CA SER A 265 -7.90 11.55 -13.36
C SER A 265 -8.05 10.34 -12.44
N MET A 266 -9.19 10.23 -11.80
CA MET A 266 -9.43 9.21 -10.77
C MET A 266 -10.73 8.48 -11.02
N LYS A 267 -10.77 7.22 -10.61
CA LYS A 267 -11.95 6.36 -10.72
C LYS A 267 -12.14 5.52 -9.47
N VAL A 268 -13.38 5.44 -9.02
CA VAL A 268 -13.77 4.54 -7.93
C VAL A 268 -15.14 3.93 -8.18
N ASP A 269 -15.32 2.68 -7.74
CA ASP A 269 -16.62 2.03 -7.57
C ASP A 269 -17.01 2.07 -6.08
N LEU A 270 -18.13 2.70 -5.78
CA LEU A 270 -18.62 2.91 -4.40
C LEU A 270 -19.76 1.95 -4.02
N ARG A 271 -19.98 0.88 -4.78
CA ARG A 271 -21.09 -0.07 -4.55
C ARG A 271 -21.15 -0.63 -3.14
N GLU A 272 -19.99 -0.88 -2.55
CA GLU A 272 -19.86 -1.49 -1.23
C GLU A 272 -19.76 -0.45 -0.10
N VAL A 273 -19.83 0.85 -0.44
CA VAL A 273 -19.68 1.96 0.51
C VAL A 273 -21.07 2.48 0.89
N VAL A 274 -21.62 2.04 2.02
CA VAL A 274 -22.98 2.43 2.48
C VAL A 274 -23.13 3.95 2.60
N THR A 275 -22.12 4.65 3.12
CA THR A 275 -22.12 6.12 3.27
C THR A 275 -22.11 6.86 1.94
N ALA A 276 -21.73 6.20 0.84
CA ALA A 276 -21.72 6.79 -0.49
C ALA A 276 -23.13 6.95 -1.07
N GLY A 277 -24.14 6.23 -0.56
CA GLY A 277 -25.50 6.24 -1.10
C GLY A 277 -26.12 7.64 -1.20
N ARG A 278 -25.73 8.58 -0.32
CA ARG A 278 -26.21 9.97 -0.37
C ARG A 278 -25.59 10.81 -1.49
N PHE A 279 -24.54 10.34 -2.15
CA PHE A 279 -23.81 11.04 -3.21
C PHE A 279 -24.03 10.42 -4.61
N LEU A 280 -24.43 9.14 -4.68
CA LEU A 280 -24.60 8.42 -5.94
C LEU A 280 -25.55 9.14 -6.90
N GLY A 281 -25.09 9.40 -8.13
CA GLY A 281 -25.87 10.04 -9.18
C GLY A 281 -26.22 11.51 -8.93
N LYS A 282 -25.64 12.14 -7.90
CA LYS A 282 -25.80 13.58 -7.63
C LYS A 282 -24.64 14.39 -8.19
N ASP A 283 -24.82 15.70 -8.24
CA ASP A 283 -23.73 16.63 -8.55
C ASP A 283 -22.55 16.38 -7.60
N PRO A 284 -21.32 16.15 -8.11
CA PRO A 284 -20.13 15.95 -7.27
C PRO A 284 -19.70 17.21 -6.51
N GLY A 285 -20.41 18.34 -6.66
CA GLY A 285 -20.22 19.54 -5.85
C GLY A 285 -20.20 19.23 -4.35
N GLY A 286 -19.13 19.65 -3.67
CA GLY A 286 -18.90 19.37 -2.26
C GLY A 286 -18.10 18.09 -1.96
N LEU A 287 -17.68 17.34 -2.99
CA LEU A 287 -16.65 16.31 -2.85
C LEU A 287 -15.25 16.90 -3.07
N PHE A 288 -14.27 16.31 -2.39
CA PHE A 288 -12.87 16.71 -2.46
C PHE A 288 -11.97 15.50 -2.73
N VAL A 289 -10.83 15.77 -3.34
CA VAL A 289 -9.66 14.90 -3.20
C VAL A 289 -8.80 15.49 -2.10
N THR A 290 -8.63 14.72 -1.03
CA THR A 290 -7.75 15.06 0.08
C THR A 290 -6.45 14.30 -0.06
N TYR A 291 -5.33 15.03 -0.03
CA TYR A 291 -3.98 14.50 -0.12
C TYR A 291 -3.27 14.54 1.24
N LEU A 292 -2.61 13.44 1.58
CA LEU A 292 -1.57 13.36 2.59
C LEU A 292 -0.21 13.32 1.89
N ASN A 293 0.69 14.25 2.22
CA ASN A 293 2.07 14.25 1.74
C ASN A 293 3.00 14.80 2.83
N GLY A 294 4.05 14.06 3.16
CA GLY A 294 4.89 14.32 4.32
C GLY A 294 4.08 14.35 5.63
N GLN A 295 4.53 15.20 6.55
CA GLN A 295 3.83 15.50 7.81
C GLN A 295 2.98 16.78 7.71
N ASN A 296 2.60 17.19 6.49
CA ASN A 296 1.81 18.39 6.28
C ASN A 296 0.35 18.21 6.73
N VAL A 297 -0.33 19.32 7.02
CA VAL A 297 -1.79 19.31 7.20
C VAL A 297 -2.45 18.80 5.91
N PRO A 298 -3.51 17.98 5.99
CA PRO A 298 -4.13 17.42 4.81
C PRO A 298 -4.63 18.50 3.84
N LEU A 299 -4.34 18.31 2.55
CA LEU A 299 -4.69 19.26 1.50
C LEU A 299 -5.89 18.76 0.71
N SER A 300 -7.01 19.45 0.79
CA SER A 300 -8.20 19.11 0.03
C SER A 300 -8.40 20.05 -1.16
N VAL A 301 -8.60 19.47 -2.34
CA VAL A 301 -8.96 20.19 -3.56
C VAL A 301 -10.35 19.73 -4.04
N PRO A 302 -11.18 20.61 -4.61
CA PRO A 302 -12.49 20.21 -5.11
C PRO A 302 -12.39 19.18 -6.24
N VAL A 303 -13.33 18.23 -6.25
CA VAL A 303 -13.55 17.36 -7.41
C VAL A 303 -14.05 18.19 -8.60
N LYS A 304 -13.52 17.91 -9.79
CA LYS A 304 -13.89 18.51 -11.07
C LYS A 304 -14.35 17.44 -12.05
N ASN A 305 -15.23 17.82 -12.99
CA ASN A 305 -15.64 16.99 -14.12
C ASN A 305 -16.14 15.58 -13.72
N GLY A 306 -16.83 15.45 -12.59
CA GLY A 306 -17.30 14.16 -12.10
C GLY A 306 -18.45 13.59 -12.93
N GLN A 307 -18.31 12.34 -13.37
CA GLN A 307 -19.27 11.62 -14.19
C GLN A 307 -19.61 10.29 -13.51
N TRP A 308 -20.89 10.12 -13.16
CA TRP A 308 -21.40 8.89 -12.56
C TRP A 308 -21.79 7.87 -13.63
N THR A 309 -21.38 6.63 -13.44
CA THR A 309 -21.88 5.45 -14.16
C THR A 309 -22.33 4.41 -13.13
N GLY A 310 -23.61 4.42 -12.77
CA GLY A 310 -24.14 3.59 -11.69
C GLY A 310 -23.53 3.95 -10.34
N SER A 311 -22.86 2.98 -9.69
CA SER A 311 -22.13 3.16 -8.42
C SER A 311 -20.70 3.68 -8.59
N SER A 312 -20.22 3.83 -9.83
CA SER A 312 -18.87 4.31 -10.12
C SER A 312 -18.87 5.79 -10.47
N ILE A 313 -17.83 6.51 -10.05
CA ILE A 313 -17.56 7.88 -10.47
C ILE A 313 -16.16 7.98 -11.07
N GLU A 314 -16.08 8.63 -12.23
CA GLU A 314 -14.83 9.10 -12.84
C GLU A 314 -14.78 10.62 -12.69
N PHE A 315 -13.64 11.15 -12.25
CA PHE A 315 -13.51 12.57 -11.99
C PHE A 315 -12.06 13.03 -12.07
N GLN A 316 -11.85 14.34 -11.94
CA GLN A 316 -10.53 14.94 -11.94
C GLN A 316 -10.30 15.83 -10.72
N ALA A 317 -9.05 16.04 -10.36
CA ALA A 317 -8.64 16.96 -9.30
C ALA A 317 -7.27 17.56 -9.59
N ASP A 318 -7.04 18.79 -9.13
CA ASP A 318 -5.72 19.40 -9.21
C ASP A 318 -4.73 18.61 -8.32
N PHE A 319 -3.51 18.43 -8.80
CA PHE A 319 -2.38 17.96 -8.01
C PHE A 319 -1.38 19.13 -7.90
N PRO A 320 -1.46 19.93 -6.82
CA PRO A 320 -0.72 21.19 -6.68
C PRO A 320 0.71 20.93 -6.14
N PHE A 321 1.52 20.27 -6.95
CA PHE A 321 2.88 19.86 -6.65
C PHE A 321 3.80 21.01 -6.22
N GLU A 322 3.90 22.09 -7.01
CA GLU A 322 4.94 23.12 -6.84
C GLU A 322 4.78 23.87 -5.52
N LYS A 323 3.55 24.28 -5.22
CA LYS A 323 3.22 25.03 -4.00
C LYS A 323 3.48 24.24 -2.71
N ASN A 324 3.33 22.91 -2.77
CA ASN A 324 3.36 22.05 -1.57
C ASN A 324 4.57 21.10 -1.54
N SER A 325 5.43 21.12 -2.56
CA SER A 325 6.60 20.25 -2.70
C SER A 325 6.26 18.76 -2.49
N MET A 326 5.30 18.25 -3.28
CA MET A 326 4.69 16.92 -3.10
C MET A 326 5.55 15.76 -3.66
N TRP A 327 6.82 15.69 -3.25
CA TRP A 327 7.74 14.59 -3.57
C TRP A 327 7.37 13.29 -2.84
N GLY A 328 7.91 12.17 -3.30
CA GLY A 328 7.74 10.87 -2.64
C GLY A 328 6.29 10.38 -2.67
N LEU A 329 5.90 9.66 -1.62
CA LEU A 329 4.54 9.13 -1.47
C LEU A 329 3.56 10.28 -1.23
N THR A 330 2.48 10.31 -2.00
CA THR A 330 1.25 11.04 -1.67
C THR A 330 0.10 10.04 -1.58
N ILE A 331 -0.71 10.13 -0.54
CA ILE A 331 -1.93 9.33 -0.40
C ILE A 331 -3.14 10.23 -0.69
N ALA A 332 -3.90 9.88 -1.71
CA ALA A 332 -5.15 10.54 -2.07
C ALA A 332 -6.36 9.79 -1.50
N ALA A 333 -7.38 10.54 -1.08
CA ALA A 333 -8.68 10.00 -0.70
C ALA A 333 -9.81 10.86 -1.28
N LEU A 334 -10.90 10.23 -1.71
CA LEU A 334 -12.14 10.90 -2.04
C LEU A 334 -12.90 11.16 -0.75
N THR A 335 -13.16 12.42 -0.42
CA THR A 335 -13.78 12.84 0.84
C THR A 335 -14.99 13.73 0.59
N PHE A 336 -15.90 13.80 1.58
CA PHE A 336 -17.07 14.70 1.56
C PHE A 336 -16.93 15.93 2.46
N GLU A 337 -15.77 16.14 3.06
CA GLU A 337 -15.35 17.34 3.78
C GLU A 337 -13.98 17.76 3.28
N GLY A 338 -13.65 19.05 3.36
CA GLY A 338 -12.39 19.58 2.82
C GLY A 338 -11.43 20.19 3.84
N ASN A 339 -11.87 20.45 5.08
CA ASN A 339 -11.10 21.23 6.05
C ASN A 339 -10.64 20.37 7.23
N PHE A 340 -9.55 19.63 7.04
CA PHE A 340 -8.98 18.76 8.06
C PHE A 340 -7.81 19.44 8.77
N LYS A 341 -7.66 19.17 10.07
CA LYS A 341 -6.54 19.70 10.88
C LYS A 341 -5.39 18.71 11.05
N ASN A 342 -5.67 17.43 10.91
CA ASN A 342 -4.75 16.31 11.08
C ASN A 342 -5.22 15.13 10.21
N ALA A 343 -4.35 14.13 10.04
CA ALA A 343 -4.64 12.95 9.22
C ALA A 343 -5.76 12.06 9.79
N ASP A 344 -5.84 11.91 11.12
CA ASP A 344 -6.83 11.06 11.81
C ASP A 344 -8.28 11.47 11.49
N ASP A 345 -8.53 12.76 11.28
CA ASP A 345 -9.86 13.29 10.99
C ASP A 345 -10.37 12.90 9.60
N ILE A 346 -9.47 12.56 8.66
CA ILE A 346 -9.82 12.24 7.27
C ILE A 346 -10.68 10.97 7.20
N ALA A 347 -10.36 9.95 8.00
CA ALA A 347 -11.04 8.65 7.95
C ALA A 347 -12.56 8.75 8.07
N LYS A 348 -13.05 9.70 8.88
CA LYS A 348 -14.49 9.91 9.13
C LYS A 348 -15.21 10.51 7.91
N ALA A 349 -14.47 11.19 7.04
CA ALA A 349 -14.97 11.86 5.85
C ALA A 349 -14.67 11.13 4.53
N THR A 350 -13.92 10.02 4.59
CA THR A 350 -13.51 9.25 3.42
C THR A 350 -14.67 8.43 2.84
N LEU A 351 -14.85 8.54 1.52
CA LEU A 351 -15.68 7.65 0.71
C LEU A 351 -14.82 6.56 0.06
N ALA A 352 -13.61 6.91 -0.37
CA ALA A 352 -12.70 5.98 -1.03
C ALA A 352 -11.23 6.38 -0.83
N GLY A 353 -10.38 5.37 -0.80
CA GLY A 353 -8.94 5.50 -0.65
C GLY A 353 -8.30 4.17 -0.24
N PRO A 354 -6.97 4.13 -0.12
CA PRO A 354 -6.06 5.16 -0.61
C PRO A 354 -5.86 5.08 -2.13
N GLY A 355 -5.63 6.23 -2.77
CA GLY A 355 -4.96 6.33 -4.04
C GLY A 355 -3.48 6.60 -3.80
N LEU A 356 -2.61 5.64 -4.09
CA LEU A 356 -1.17 5.75 -3.83
C LEU A 356 -0.47 6.40 -5.03
N ILE A 357 0.19 7.52 -4.79
CA ILE A 357 0.86 8.33 -5.82
C ILE A 357 2.33 8.42 -5.45
N GLN A 358 3.22 8.10 -6.39
CA GLN A 358 4.66 8.30 -6.23
C GLN A 358 5.15 9.40 -7.17
N VAL A 359 5.94 10.32 -6.63
CA VAL A 359 6.58 11.42 -7.38
C VAL A 359 8.08 11.40 -7.14
N ASN A 360 8.86 11.09 -8.17
CA ASN A 360 10.31 10.92 -8.05
C ASN A 360 11.13 11.64 -9.13
N LYS A 361 10.49 12.28 -10.12
CA LYS A 361 11.16 12.97 -11.23
C LYS A 361 10.32 14.08 -11.83
#